data_AF-A0A4Q3R0S2-F1
#
_entry.id   AF-A0A4Q3R0S2-F1
#
_cell.length_a   1.000
_cell.length_b   1.000
_cell.length_c   1.000
_cell.angle_alpha   90.00
_cell.angle_beta   90.00
_cell.angle_gamma   90.00
#
_symmetry.space_group_name_H-M   'P 1'
#
loop_
_entity.id
_entity.type
_entity.pdbx_description
1 polymer ?
#
loop_
_entity_poly.entity_id
_entity_poly.type
_entity_poly.pdbx_seq_one_letter_code
_entity_poly.pdbx_strand_id
1 'polypeptide(L)'
;KDSRAKQDIIVSIDKDHNFFIGQTRAQADMIDSLVKEHIMLAKQKVDTPSVVINADTIAYYGEVFRIMRVAKQNGAKVAALVK
;
A
#
# COMPACT_ATOMS: atom_id res chain seq x y z
N LYS A 1 11.19 25.18 6.75
CA LYS A 1 9.96 24.68 6.09
C LYS A 1 9.94 23.16 6.26
N ASP A 2 8.95 22.67 6.99
CA ASP A 2 8.66 21.29 7.40
C ASP A 2 9.26 20.15 6.55
N SER A 3 10.15 19.36 7.15
CA SER A 3 10.31 17.95 6.78
C SER A 3 9.32 17.11 7.59
N ARG A 4 8.02 17.24 7.32
CA ARG A 4 7.11 16.14 7.68
C ARG A 4 7.56 14.97 6.83
N ALA A 5 8.33 14.06 7.43
CA ALA A 5 8.80 12.85 6.78
C ALA A 5 7.59 12.23 6.08
N LYS A 6 7.67 12.12 4.75
CA LYS A 6 6.62 11.59 3.91
C LYS A 6 6.48 10.12 4.26
N GLN A 7 5.64 9.80 5.25
CA GLN A 7 5.40 8.43 5.64
C GLN A 7 4.55 7.81 4.55
N ASP A 8 5.21 7.11 3.63
CA ASP A 8 4.55 6.32 2.62
C ASP A 8 3.87 5.11 3.30
N ILE A 9 2.67 4.77 2.84
CA ILE A 9 1.97 3.57 3.27
C ILE A 9 2.64 2.40 2.54
N ILE A 10 3.39 1.59 3.26
CA ILE A 10 4.07 0.43 2.68
C ILE A 10 3.13 -0.77 2.75
N VAL A 11 2.85 -1.38 1.60
CA VAL A 11 2.13 -2.64 1.50
C VAL A 11 3.09 -3.67 0.96
N SER A 12 3.24 -4.81 1.63
CA SER A 12 4.16 -5.87 1.20
C SER A 12 3.41 -7.17 0.92
N ILE A 13 3.89 -7.93 -0.07
CA ILE A 13 3.47 -9.29 -0.36
C ILE A 13 4.72 -10.16 -0.34
N ASP A 14 4.82 -11.05 0.64
CA ASP A 14 5.95 -11.99 0.71
C ASP A 14 5.77 -13.16 -0.26
N LYS A 15 6.83 -13.94 -0.45
CA LYS A 15 6.88 -15.14 -1.29
C LYS A 15 5.89 -16.26 -0.90
N ASP A 16 5.31 -16.19 0.30
CA ASP A 16 4.34 -17.16 0.82
C ASP A 16 2.91 -16.60 0.69
N HIS A 17 2.73 -15.54 -0.11
CA HIS A 17 1.48 -14.86 -0.40
C HIS A 17 0.81 -14.22 0.82
N ASN A 18 1.60 -13.78 1.80
CA ASN A 18 1.12 -13.03 2.95
C ASN A 18 1.19 -11.53 2.69
N PHE A 19 0.13 -10.83 3.11
CA PHE A 19 0.03 -9.39 2.99
C PHE A 19 0.44 -8.70 4.28
N PHE A 20 1.07 -7.54 4.14
CA PHE A 20 1.45 -6.68 5.27
C PHE A 20 1.16 -5.23 4.94
N ILE A 21 0.80 -4.44 5.96
CA ILE A 21 0.83 -2.98 5.91
C ILE A 21 1.83 -2.52 6.97
N GLY A 22 2.93 -1.91 6.55
CA GLY A 22 4.08 -1.66 7.41
C GLY A 22 4.65 -2.98 7.94
N GLN A 23 4.58 -3.18 9.26
CA GLN A 23 5.04 -4.40 9.94
C GLN A 23 3.90 -5.34 10.34
N THR A 24 2.64 -4.93 10.11
CA THR A 24 1.46 -5.68 10.56
C THR A 24 0.95 -6.58 9.43
N ARG A 25 0.79 -7.87 9.73
CA ARG A 25 0.18 -8.82 8.78
C ARG A 25 -1.29 -8.49 8.60
N ALA A 26 -1.73 -8.49 7.34
CA ALA A 26 -3.11 -8.27 6.94
C ALA A 26 -3.70 -9.57 6.37
N GLN A 27 -4.97 -9.82 6.66
CA GLN A 27 -5.70 -10.88 5.97
C GLN A 27 -6.02 -10.45 4.54
N ALA A 28 -5.94 -11.38 3.60
CA ALA A 28 -6.04 -11.09 2.17
C ALA A 28 -7.42 -10.56 1.72
N ASP A 29 -8.48 -10.97 2.42
CA ASP A 29 -9.84 -10.47 2.24
C ASP A 29 -10.01 -9.03 2.75
N MET A 30 -9.23 -8.65 3.76
CA MET A 30 -9.28 -7.31 4.38
C MET A 30 -8.34 -6.29 3.73
N ILE A 31 -7.41 -6.71 2.87
CA ILE A 31 -6.34 -5.85 2.37
C ILE A 31 -6.86 -4.57 1.69
N ASP A 32 -7.91 -4.66 0.89
CA ASP A 32 -8.47 -3.51 0.15
C ASP A 32 -9.05 -2.46 1.12
N SER A 33 -9.79 -2.93 2.12
CA SER A 33 -10.38 -2.10 3.18
C SER A 33 -9.30 -1.44 4.03
N LEU A 34 -8.28 -2.20 4.43
CA LEU A 34 -7.17 -1.70 5.25
C LEU A 34 -6.31 -0.67 4.51
N VAL A 35 -6.02 -0.90 3.23
CA VAL A 35 -5.29 0.08 2.39
C VAL A 35 -6.10 1.37 2.28
N LYS A 36 -7.41 1.26 2.01
CA LYS A 36 -8.30 2.43 1.96
C LYS A 36 -8.31 3.19 3.29
N GLU A 37 -8.44 2.49 4.42
CA GLU A 37 -8.44 3.09 5.76
C GLU A 37 -7.14 3.88 6.01
N HIS A 38 -5.98 3.27 5.75
CA HIS A 38 -4.69 3.93 5.93
C HIS A 38 -4.56 5.18 5.05
N ILE A 39 -5.07 5.14 3.81
CA ILE A 39 -5.09 6.32 2.92
C ILE A 39 -5.98 7.42 3.51
N MET A 40 -7.16 7.07 4.03
CA MET A 40 -8.08 8.05 4.64
C MET A 40 -7.46 8.70 5.89
N LEU A 41 -6.78 7.92 6.73
CA LEU A 41 -6.05 8.44 7.89
C LEU A 41 -4.87 9.33 7.47
N ALA A 42 -4.10 8.93 6.46
CA ALA A 42 -2.98 9.72 5.94
C ALA A 42 -3.46 11.05 5.35
N LYS A 43 -4.63 11.08 4.70
CA LYS A 43 -5.27 12.28 4.15
C LYS A 43 -5.58 13.36 5.20
N GLN A 44 -5.67 13.01 6.47
CA GLN A 44 -5.82 13.99 7.56
C GLN A 44 -4.55 14.83 7.77
N LYS A 45 -3.40 14.37 7.26
CA LYS A 45 -2.07 14.97 7.47
C LYS A 45 -1.42 15.48 6.19
N VAL A 46 -1.73 14.87 5.04
CA VAL A 46 -1.17 15.18 3.72
C VAL A 46 -2.24 15.11 2.62
N ASP A 47 -2.24 16.06 1.67
CA ASP A 47 -3.27 16.12 0.61
C ASP A 47 -3.26 14.90 -0.31
N THR A 48 -2.06 14.41 -0.65
CA THR A 48 -1.86 13.28 -1.55
C THR A 48 -0.90 12.28 -0.93
N PRO A 49 -1.40 11.27 -0.18
CA PRO A 49 -0.54 10.22 0.36
C PRO A 49 0.06 9.37 -0.77
N SER A 50 1.15 8.67 -0.47
CA SER A 50 1.70 7.65 -1.37
C SER A 50 1.56 6.27 -0.76
N VAL A 51 1.30 5.29 -1.62
CA VAL A 51 1.32 3.86 -1.31
C VAL A 51 2.47 3.23 -2.10
N VAL A 52 3.36 2.54 -1.39
CA VAL A 52 4.48 1.80 -1.98
C VAL A 52 4.20 0.31 -1.80
N ILE A 53 4.18 -0.44 -2.89
CA ILE A 53 3.87 -1.87 -2.89
C ILE A 53 5.17 -2.64 -3.11
N ASN A 54 5.57 -3.45 -2.16
CA ASN A 54 6.71 -4.36 -2.27
C ASN A 54 6.18 -5.77 -2.51
N ALA A 55 6.65 -6.45 -3.55
CA ALA A 55 6.32 -7.85 -3.78
C ALA A 55 7.59 -8.65 -4.03
N ASP A 56 7.74 -9.76 -3.32
CA ASP A 56 8.94 -10.61 -3.40
C ASP A 56 8.98 -11.51 -4.64
N THR A 57 7.88 -11.62 -5.39
CA THR A 57 7.82 -12.40 -6.62
C THR A 57 6.91 -11.78 -7.66
N ILE A 58 7.38 -11.82 -8.91
CA ILE A 58 6.63 -11.43 -10.11
C ILE A 58 5.31 -12.19 -10.28
N ALA A 59 5.17 -13.38 -9.68
CA ALA A 59 3.93 -14.15 -9.77
C ALA A 59 2.71 -13.41 -9.17
N TYR A 60 2.93 -12.40 -8.33
CA TYR A 60 1.88 -11.65 -7.64
C TYR A 60 1.49 -10.33 -8.33
N TYR A 61 1.77 -10.18 -9.63
CA TYR A 61 1.32 -8.99 -10.38
C TYR A 61 -0.18 -8.71 -10.21
N GLY A 62 -1.03 -9.75 -10.16
CA GLY A 62 -2.47 -9.59 -9.94
C GLY A 62 -2.81 -8.83 -8.66
N GLU A 63 -2.18 -9.21 -7.55
CA GLU A 63 -2.38 -8.56 -6.25
C GLU A 63 -1.74 -7.17 -6.19
N VAL A 64 -0.57 -6.99 -6.80
CA VAL A 64 0.05 -5.66 -6.93
C VAL A 64 -0.90 -4.72 -7.69
N PHE A 65 -1.45 -5.15 -8.82
CA PHE A 65 -2.40 -4.35 -9.60
C PHE A 65 -3.71 -4.08 -8.84
N ARG A 66 -4.21 -5.07 -8.08
CA ARG A 66 -5.37 -4.90 -7.20
C ARG A 66 -5.14 -3.79 -6.19
N ILE A 67 -4.02 -3.82 -5.46
CA ILE A 67 -3.68 -2.81 -4.45
C ILE A 67 -3.45 -1.44 -5.11
N MET A 68 -2.74 -1.39 -6.26
CA MET A 68 -2.55 -0.15 -7.02
C MET A 68 -3.87 0.48 -7.42
N ARG A 69 -4.83 -0.33 -7.88
CA ARG A 69 -6.16 0.14 -8.27
C ARG A 69 -6.89 0.74 -7.07
N VAL A 70 -6.93 0.03 -5.94
CA VAL A 70 -7.57 0.53 -4.70
C VAL A 70 -6.92 1.85 -4.27
N ALA A 71 -5.60 1.93 -4.26
CA ALA A 71 -4.89 3.13 -3.85
C ALA A 71 -5.16 4.33 -4.77
N LYS A 72 -5.09 4.13 -6.10
CA LYS A 72 -5.40 5.19 -7.08
C LYS A 72 -6.86 5.67 -6.98
N GLN A 73 -7.81 4.75 -6.82
CA GLN A 73 -9.23 5.08 -6.67
C GLN A 73 -9.51 5.94 -5.43
N ASN A 74 -8.67 5.81 -4.40
CA ASN A 74 -8.78 6.60 -3.16
C ASN A 74 -7.86 7.85 -3.16
N GLY A 75 -7.26 8.19 -4.30
CA GLY A 75 -6.50 9.42 -4.50
C GLY A 75 -5.07 9.39 -3.96
N ALA A 76 -4.48 8.21 -3.81
CA ALA A 76 -3.06 8.08 -3.47
C ALA A 76 -2.18 7.99 -4.72
N LYS A 77 -0.94 8.47 -4.60
CA LYS A 77 0.13 8.14 -5.55
C LYS A 77 0.57 6.70 -5.29
N VAL A 78 0.96 5.97 -6.33
CA VAL A 78 1.37 4.57 -6.20
C VAL A 78 2.75 4.34 -6.81
N ALA A 79 3.54 3.51 -6.15
CA ALA A 79 4.76 2.92 -6.69
C ALA A 79 4.77 1.43 -6.35
N ALA A 80 5.37 0.61 -7.22
CA ALA A 80 5.53 -0.81 -6.98
C ALA A 80 6.99 -1.20 -7.21
N LEU A 81 7.53 -1.98 -6.27
CA LEU A 81 8.81 -2.64 -6.38
C LEU A 81 8.54 -4.15 -6.33
N VAL A 82 8.72 -4.81 -7.46
CA VAL A 82 8.56 -6.25 -7.59
C VAL A 82 9.93 -6.85 -7.86
N LYS A 83 10.28 -7.89 -7.11
CA LYS A 83 11.55 -8.61 -7.23
C LYS A 83 11.35 -10.00 -7.85
#